data_AF-A0A132F7B8-F1
#
_entry.id   AF-A0A132F7B8-F1
#
_cell.length_a   1.000
_cell.length_b   1.000
_cell.length_c   1.000
_cell.angle_alpha   90.00
_cell.angle_beta   90.00
_cell.angle_gamma   90.00
#
_symmetry.space_group_name_H-M   'P 1'
#
loop_
_entity.id
_entity.type
_entity.pdbx_description
1 polymer ?
#
loop_
_entity_poly.entity_id
_entity_poly.type
_entity_poly.pdbx_seq_one_letter_code
_entity_poly.pdbx_strand_id
1 'polypeptide(L)'
;MPVFPFSLRTLGIAVSLAAAAALGSVPAVAQTSTVPARTDAATPDNAVLLTVFLKHDQSRPLAELNAQLAKQGFYKAFPPPGVEVVSWTVAMGIGQIVVLRLPASRLREVNRVLEDTAWGAYRTEFYPTYDYKAIGLAAHERGK
;
A
#
# COMPACT_ATOMS: atom_id res chain seq x y z
N MET A 1 -10.30 60.78 53.40
CA MET A 1 -11.22 59.65 53.72
C MET A 1 -12.56 59.95 53.06
N PRO A 2 -13.28 58.98 52.45
CA PRO A 2 -13.10 57.51 52.38
C PRO A 2 -12.71 57.02 50.95
N VAL A 3 -11.91 55.96 50.68
CA VAL A 3 -12.10 54.47 50.76
C VAL A 3 -13.41 53.95 50.11
N PHE A 4 -13.49 52.94 49.22
CA PHE A 4 -12.65 51.77 48.85
C PHE A 4 -13.23 51.12 47.53
N PRO A 5 -12.78 49.95 47.00
CA PRO A 5 -12.30 49.77 45.61
C PRO A 5 -13.12 48.75 44.75
N PHE A 6 -12.46 48.15 43.73
CA PHE A 6 -12.89 47.12 42.75
C PHE A 6 -13.50 47.68 41.45
N SER A 7 -13.20 47.19 40.25
CA SER A 7 -12.25 46.20 39.73
C SER A 7 -12.17 46.44 38.22
N LEU A 8 -10.96 46.55 37.66
CA LEU A 8 -10.73 46.60 36.20
C LEU A 8 -11.13 45.26 35.59
N ARG A 9 -12.25 45.18 34.85
CA ARG A 9 -12.50 44.09 33.88
C ARG A 9 -13.75 44.28 33.02
N THR A 10 -13.83 45.33 32.20
CA THR A 10 -14.59 45.23 30.94
C THR A 10 -14.22 46.32 29.93
N LEU A 11 -14.25 45.92 28.66
CA LEU A 11 -14.40 46.76 27.47
C LEU A 11 -13.11 47.26 26.79
N GLY A 12 -12.57 46.41 25.90
CA GLY A 12 -11.72 46.82 24.79
C GLY A 12 -12.24 46.20 23.50
N ILE A 13 -13.10 46.92 22.80
CA ILE A 13 -13.62 46.59 21.47
C ILE A 13 -12.52 46.85 20.42
N ALA A 14 -12.34 45.84 19.57
CA ALA A 14 -11.84 45.83 18.20
C ALA A 14 -11.25 47.11 17.61
N VAL A 15 -9.96 47.08 17.26
CA VAL A 15 -9.40 47.70 16.02
C VAL A 15 -8.18 46.89 15.58
N SER A 16 -8.29 46.27 14.40
CA SER A 16 -7.24 46.00 13.40
C SER A 16 -6.05 45.09 13.72
N LEU A 17 -6.11 43.84 13.24
CA LEU A 17 -4.97 43.25 12.52
C LEU A 17 -5.43 42.24 11.46
N ALA A 18 -5.96 42.78 10.36
CA ALA A 18 -6.00 42.08 9.09
C ALA A 18 -4.57 42.03 8.52
N ALA A 19 -3.74 41.08 8.95
CA ALA A 19 -2.44 40.79 8.32
C ALA A 19 -1.83 39.47 8.83
N ALA A 20 -2.38 38.32 8.47
CA ALA A 20 -1.63 37.05 8.46
C ALA A 20 -2.23 35.97 7.54
N ALA A 21 -3.14 36.33 6.63
CA ALA A 21 -3.61 35.43 5.57
C ALA A 21 -2.61 35.45 4.39
N ALA A 22 -1.36 35.03 4.61
CA ALA A 22 -0.38 34.90 3.53
C ALA A 22 0.85 34.01 3.84
N LEU A 23 0.81 33.14 4.85
CA LEU A 23 1.87 32.14 5.02
C LEU A 23 1.56 30.91 4.16
N GLY A 24 1.90 31.07 2.89
CA GLY A 24 2.38 30.06 1.96
C GLY A 24 1.76 28.67 2.05
N SER A 25 0.77 28.42 1.20
CA SER A 25 0.50 27.08 0.69
C SER A 25 1.76 26.54 0.01
N VAL A 26 2.59 25.80 0.76
CA VAL A 26 3.69 25.06 0.17
C VAL A 26 3.05 23.95 -0.67
N PRO A 27 3.28 23.88 -1.99
CA PRO A 27 2.77 22.76 -2.76
C PRO A 27 3.44 21.49 -2.22
N ALA A 28 2.63 20.46 -1.96
CA ALA A 28 3.15 19.14 -1.65
C ALA A 28 3.94 18.65 -2.87
N VAL A 29 5.26 18.77 -2.83
CA VAL A 29 6.15 18.15 -3.81
C VAL A 29 6.00 16.65 -3.62
N ALA A 30 5.34 16.00 -4.57
CA ALA A 30 5.38 14.55 -4.70
C ALA A 30 6.85 14.14 -4.79
N GLN A 31 7.35 13.41 -3.78
CA GLN A 31 8.71 12.86 -3.82
C GLN A 31 8.80 11.89 -5.00
N THR A 32 9.37 12.37 -6.10
CA THR A 32 9.80 11.53 -7.21
C THR A 32 11.02 10.76 -6.70
N SER A 33 10.85 9.47 -6.46
CA SER A 33 11.96 8.58 -6.11
C SER A 33 13.00 8.65 -7.23
N THR A 34 14.23 9.05 -6.90
CA THR A 34 15.39 9.06 -7.81
C THR A 34 16.04 7.68 -7.98
N VAL A 35 15.41 6.64 -7.43
CA VAL A 35 15.85 5.25 -7.63
C VAL A 35 15.60 4.92 -9.11
N PRO A 36 16.63 4.61 -9.91
CA PRO A 36 16.44 4.19 -11.28
C PRO A 36 15.49 2.99 -11.29
N ALA A 37 14.51 2.98 -12.21
CA ALA A 37 13.67 1.81 -12.47
C ALA A 37 14.55 0.69 -13.03
N ARG A 38 15.18 -0.04 -12.11
CA ARG A 38 16.17 -1.06 -12.40
C ARG A 38 15.46 -2.24 -13.05
N THR A 39 15.75 -2.48 -14.32
CA THR A 39 15.02 -3.47 -15.11
C THR A 39 15.48 -4.90 -14.87
N ASP A 40 16.28 -5.15 -13.83
CA ASP A 40 16.89 -6.44 -13.56
C ASP A 40 15.83 -7.53 -13.47
N ALA A 41 16.09 -8.65 -14.14
CA ALA A 41 15.31 -9.86 -13.98
C ALA A 41 15.66 -10.52 -12.63
N ALA A 42 14.71 -11.29 -12.10
CA ALA A 42 14.96 -12.12 -10.94
C ALA A 42 16.03 -13.18 -11.27
N THR A 43 17.06 -13.27 -10.43
CA THR A 43 18.09 -14.33 -10.42
C THR A 43 18.03 -15.05 -9.07
N PRO A 44 18.63 -16.24 -8.95
CA PRO A 44 18.70 -16.93 -7.65
C PRO A 44 19.26 -16.07 -6.51
N ASP A 45 20.18 -15.16 -6.81
CA ASP A 45 20.89 -14.35 -5.80
C ASP A 45 20.18 -13.05 -5.42
N ASN A 46 19.26 -12.55 -6.25
CA ASN A 46 18.57 -11.27 -6.02
C ASN A 46 17.06 -11.40 -5.81
N ALA A 47 16.50 -12.60 -6.05
CA ALA A 47 15.08 -12.83 -6.03
C ALA A 47 14.55 -13.01 -4.60
N VAL A 48 13.43 -12.35 -4.32
CA VAL A 48 12.59 -12.62 -3.16
C VAL A 48 11.28 -13.26 -3.62
N LEU A 49 10.65 -14.04 -2.73
CA LEU A 49 9.25 -14.37 -2.89
C LEU A 49 8.39 -13.37 -2.14
N LEU A 50 7.27 -12.97 -2.75
CA LEU A 50 6.27 -12.12 -2.12
C LEU A 50 4.91 -12.81 -2.23
N THR A 51 4.36 -13.20 -1.09
CA THR A 51 2.99 -13.69 -1.00
C THR A 51 2.05 -12.51 -0.77
N VAL A 52 1.16 -12.29 -1.72
CA VAL A 52 0.13 -11.25 -1.70
C VAL A 52 -1.22 -11.89 -1.46
N PHE A 53 -1.91 -11.45 -0.42
CA PHE A 53 -3.30 -11.81 -0.18
C PHE A 53 -4.18 -10.68 -0.71
N LEU A 54 -4.99 -10.99 -1.71
CA LEU A 54 -6.02 -10.11 -2.26
C LEU A 54 -7.36 -10.55 -1.65
N LYS A 55 -7.67 -10.05 -0.45
CA LYS A 55 -8.86 -10.48 0.30
C LYS A 55 -10.10 -9.83 -0.27
N HIS A 56 -11.12 -10.61 -0.56
CA HIS A 56 -12.37 -10.08 -1.10
C HIS A 56 -13.07 -9.20 -0.07
N ASP A 57 -13.65 -8.10 -0.53
CA ASP A 57 -14.63 -7.34 0.25
C ASP A 57 -15.99 -8.06 0.19
N GLN A 58 -16.30 -8.82 1.24
CA GLN A 58 -17.55 -9.58 1.32
C GLN A 58 -18.78 -8.72 1.61
N SER A 59 -18.62 -7.41 1.83
CA SER A 59 -19.77 -6.50 1.99
C SER A 59 -20.43 -6.11 0.66
N ARG A 60 -19.80 -6.45 -0.47
CA ARG A 60 -20.24 -6.07 -1.82
C ARG A 60 -20.41 -7.29 -2.74
N PRO A 61 -21.36 -7.27 -3.70
CA PRO A 61 -21.49 -8.32 -4.70
C PRO A 61 -20.25 -8.48 -5.59
N LEU A 62 -19.91 -9.72 -5.93
CA LEU A 62 -18.75 -10.05 -6.77
C LEU A 62 -18.76 -9.33 -8.14
N ALA A 63 -19.94 -9.15 -8.74
CA ALA A 63 -20.08 -8.45 -10.02
C ALA A 63 -19.61 -6.99 -9.94
N GLU A 64 -19.89 -6.29 -8.85
CA GLU A 64 -19.44 -4.91 -8.64
C GLU A 64 -17.93 -4.83 -8.44
N LEU A 65 -17.36 -5.77 -7.67
CA LEU A 65 -15.90 -5.86 -7.47
C LEU A 65 -15.19 -6.09 -8.81
N ASN A 66 -15.70 -7.01 -9.63
CA ASN A 66 -15.14 -7.30 -10.95
C ASN A 66 -15.26 -6.11 -11.91
N ALA A 67 -16.40 -5.42 -11.92
CA ALA A 67 -16.57 -4.21 -12.73
C ALA A 67 -15.59 -3.11 -12.31
N GLN A 68 -15.36 -2.95 -11.00
CA GLN A 68 -14.36 -2.02 -10.48
C GLN A 68 -12.94 -2.39 -10.93
N LEU A 69 -12.53 -3.66 -10.76
CA LEU A 69 -11.21 -4.14 -11.21
C LEU A 69 -10.98 -3.93 -12.70
N ALA A 70 -12.02 -4.16 -13.52
CA ALA A 70 -11.97 -3.92 -14.96
C ALA A 70 -11.79 -2.43 -15.27
N LYS A 71 -12.57 -1.56 -14.61
CA LYS A 71 -12.45 -0.10 -14.76
C LYS A 71 -11.08 0.43 -14.32
N GLN A 72 -10.52 -0.13 -13.26
CA GLN A 72 -9.20 0.23 -12.73
C GLN A 72 -8.04 -0.44 -13.50
N GLY A 73 -8.32 -1.38 -14.41
CA GLY A 73 -7.32 -2.02 -15.26
C GLY A 73 -6.41 -3.03 -14.56
N PHE A 74 -6.87 -3.65 -13.47
CA PHE A 74 -6.07 -4.58 -12.66
C PHE A 74 -5.41 -5.68 -13.49
N TYR A 75 -6.18 -6.46 -14.23
CA TYR A 75 -5.67 -7.57 -15.04
C TYR A 75 -4.82 -7.14 -16.24
N LYS A 76 -4.80 -5.85 -16.59
CA LYS A 76 -3.91 -5.30 -17.61
C LYS A 76 -2.56 -4.89 -17.01
N ALA A 77 -2.56 -4.38 -15.77
CA ALA A 77 -1.37 -3.84 -15.11
C ALA A 77 -0.62 -4.85 -14.25
N PHE A 78 -1.32 -5.85 -13.70
CA PHE A 78 -0.75 -6.83 -12.77
C PHE A 78 -0.54 -8.20 -13.44
N PRO A 79 0.64 -8.84 -13.23
CA PRO A 79 1.83 -8.29 -12.57
C PRO A 79 2.57 -7.25 -13.45
N PRO A 80 3.35 -6.33 -12.85
CA PRO A 80 4.19 -5.42 -13.62
C PRO A 80 5.34 -6.17 -14.33
N PRO A 81 5.94 -5.59 -15.39
CA PRO A 81 7.06 -6.19 -16.10
C PRO A 81 8.26 -6.52 -15.19
N GLY A 82 8.86 -7.69 -15.39
CA GLY A 82 10.01 -8.16 -14.59
C GLY A 82 9.62 -8.84 -13.27
N VAL A 83 8.33 -9.10 -13.06
CA VAL A 83 7.81 -9.88 -11.92
C VAL A 83 7.20 -11.18 -12.44
N GLU A 84 7.63 -12.30 -11.88
CA GLU A 84 7.13 -13.63 -12.19
C GLU A 84 5.98 -14.00 -11.24
N VAL A 85 4.93 -14.63 -11.77
CA VAL A 85 3.88 -15.27 -10.95
C VAL A 85 4.26 -16.73 -10.72
N VAL A 86 4.64 -17.06 -9.49
CA VAL A 86 4.96 -18.43 -9.07
C VAL A 86 3.70 -19.24 -8.84
N SER A 87 2.67 -18.63 -8.24
CA SER A 87 1.35 -19.23 -8.09
C SER A 87 0.26 -18.17 -7.97
N TRP A 88 -0.95 -18.52 -8.40
CA TRP A 88 -2.15 -17.70 -8.23
C TRP A 88 -3.33 -18.63 -7.95
N THR A 89 -3.88 -18.58 -6.74
CA THR A 89 -4.98 -19.44 -6.31
C THR A 89 -6.11 -18.63 -5.68
N VAL A 90 -7.33 -19.15 -5.77
CA VAL A 90 -8.47 -18.64 -4.99
C VAL A 90 -8.62 -19.53 -3.77
N ALA A 91 -8.37 -18.97 -2.59
CA ALA A 91 -8.58 -19.62 -1.31
C ALA A 91 -9.94 -19.20 -0.75
N MET A 92 -10.88 -20.14 -0.64
CA MET A 92 -12.21 -19.87 -0.07
C MET A 92 -12.09 -19.27 1.33
N GLY A 93 -12.90 -18.25 1.62
CA GLY A 93 -12.86 -17.53 2.90
C GLY A 93 -11.73 -16.50 3.03
N ILE A 94 -10.81 -16.43 2.07
CA ILE A 94 -9.74 -15.44 2.03
C ILE A 94 -9.94 -14.54 0.81
N GLY A 95 -9.91 -15.12 -0.39
CA GLY A 95 -9.85 -14.40 -1.65
C GLY A 95 -8.77 -14.98 -2.53
N GLN A 96 -8.00 -14.14 -3.21
CA GLN A 96 -6.92 -14.61 -4.07
C GLN A 96 -5.58 -14.55 -3.33
N ILE A 97 -4.75 -15.56 -3.51
CA ILE A 97 -3.39 -15.62 -2.98
C ILE A 97 -2.47 -15.72 -4.19
N VAL A 98 -1.57 -14.75 -4.33
CA VAL A 98 -0.60 -14.70 -5.42
C VAL A 98 0.79 -14.75 -4.82
N VAL A 99 1.63 -15.69 -5.26
CA VAL A 99 3.05 -15.71 -4.92
C VAL A 99 3.82 -15.18 -6.11
N LEU A 100 4.58 -14.10 -5.89
CA LEU A 100 5.40 -13.45 -6.89
C LEU A 100 6.88 -13.74 -6.64
N ARG A 101 7.67 -13.83 -7.70
CA ARG A 101 9.13 -13.79 -7.64
C ARG A 101 9.62 -12.53 -8.36
N LEU A 102 10.48 -11.77 -7.68
CA LEU A 102 10.98 -10.49 -8.16
C LEU A 102 12.31 -10.11 -7.50
N PRO A 103 13.14 -9.28 -8.12
CA PRO A 103 14.20 -8.59 -7.40
C PRO A 103 13.60 -7.63 -6.35
N ALA A 104 14.26 -7.50 -5.20
CA ALA A 104 13.80 -6.58 -4.15
C ALA A 104 13.64 -5.13 -4.63
N SER A 105 14.41 -4.69 -5.64
CA SER A 105 14.31 -3.35 -6.23
C SER A 105 12.96 -3.07 -6.91
N ARG A 106 12.20 -4.10 -7.27
CA ARG A 106 10.89 -3.99 -7.94
C ARG A 106 9.70 -3.93 -6.98
N LEU A 107 9.93 -4.06 -5.67
CA LEU A 107 8.86 -4.12 -4.67
C LEU A 107 7.94 -2.89 -4.73
N ARG A 108 8.51 -1.69 -4.95
CA ARG A 108 7.73 -0.45 -5.09
C ARG A 108 6.77 -0.49 -6.27
N GLU A 109 7.20 -1.05 -7.41
CA GLU A 109 6.37 -1.13 -8.61
C GLU A 109 5.19 -2.09 -8.41
N VAL A 110 5.43 -3.23 -7.77
CA VAL A 110 4.35 -4.17 -7.39
C VAL A 110 3.36 -3.50 -6.45
N ASN A 111 3.84 -2.83 -5.39
CA ASN A 111 2.97 -2.11 -4.48
C ASN A 111 2.14 -1.07 -5.24
N ARG A 112 2.77 -0.29 -6.11
CA ARG A 112 2.09 0.78 -6.84
C ARG A 112 0.98 0.26 -7.76
N VAL A 113 1.22 -0.82 -8.50
CA VAL A 113 0.18 -1.45 -9.33
C VAL A 113 -1.02 -1.88 -8.48
N LEU A 114 -0.78 -2.47 -7.30
CA LEU A 114 -1.85 -2.91 -6.42
C LEU A 114 -2.62 -1.74 -5.78
N GLU A 115 -1.91 -0.68 -5.38
CA GLU A 115 -2.52 0.57 -4.91
C GLU A 115 -3.45 1.17 -5.97
N ASP A 116 -2.95 1.31 -7.19
CA ASP A 116 -3.65 2.01 -8.27
C ASP A 116 -4.83 1.18 -8.81
N THR A 117 -4.72 -0.16 -8.78
CA THR A 117 -5.63 -1.02 -9.55
C THR A 117 -6.42 -2.06 -8.76
N ALA A 118 -5.98 -2.43 -7.55
CA ALA A 118 -6.61 -3.48 -6.75
C ALA A 118 -7.36 -2.95 -5.52
N TRP A 119 -6.96 -1.79 -4.99
CA TRP A 119 -7.55 -1.22 -3.79
C TRP A 119 -9.02 -0.83 -3.99
N GLY A 120 -9.82 -1.14 -2.96
CA GLY A 120 -11.28 -1.00 -2.95
C GLY A 120 -12.02 -2.23 -3.46
N ALA A 121 -11.45 -3.00 -4.39
CA ALA A 121 -11.97 -4.33 -4.75
C ALA A 121 -11.39 -5.43 -3.83
N TYR A 122 -10.15 -5.23 -3.38
CA TYR A 122 -9.47 -6.10 -2.43
C TYR A 122 -8.94 -5.32 -1.23
N ARG A 123 -8.90 -6.00 -0.08
CA ARG A 123 -8.00 -5.65 1.03
C ARG A 123 -6.70 -6.43 0.84
N THR A 124 -5.59 -5.73 0.70
CA THR A 124 -4.29 -6.35 0.41
C THR A 124 -3.49 -6.61 1.68
N GLU A 125 -2.79 -7.75 1.74
CA GLU A 125 -1.76 -8.05 2.75
C GLU A 125 -0.51 -8.60 2.04
N PHE A 126 0.67 -8.26 2.54
CA PHE A 126 1.96 -8.53 1.90
C PHE A 126 2.90 -9.27 2.84
N TYR A 127 3.46 -10.38 2.37
CA TYR A 127 4.37 -11.21 3.14
C TYR A 127 5.58 -11.60 2.29
N PRO A 128 6.75 -10.98 2.51
CA PRO A 128 8.00 -11.50 1.98
C PRO A 128 8.25 -12.91 2.52
N THR A 129 8.55 -13.86 1.65
CA THR A 129 8.74 -15.27 1.98
C THR A 129 9.99 -15.83 1.30
N TYR A 130 10.37 -17.05 1.66
CA TYR A 130 11.41 -17.85 1.02
C TYR A 130 10.89 -19.27 0.77
N ASP A 131 11.43 -19.95 -0.24
CA ASP A 131 10.98 -21.30 -0.59
C ASP A 131 11.60 -22.34 0.37
N TYR A 132 10.81 -22.79 1.34
CA TYR A 132 11.23 -23.81 2.29
C TYR A 132 10.88 -25.24 1.86
N LYS A 133 10.21 -25.42 0.70
CA LYS A 133 9.58 -26.71 0.34
C LYS A 133 10.58 -27.86 0.30
N ALA A 134 11.71 -27.68 -0.40
CA ALA A 134 12.72 -28.74 -0.53
C ALA A 134 13.32 -29.15 0.82
N ILE A 135 13.62 -28.17 1.68
CA ILE A 135 14.17 -28.41 3.03
C ILE A 135 13.13 -29.12 3.91
N GLY A 136 11.89 -28.64 3.90
CA GLY A 136 10.80 -29.22 4.67
C GLY A 136 10.50 -30.67 4.29
N LEU A 137 10.44 -30.98 2.98
CA LEU A 137 10.25 -32.35 2.51
C LEU A 137 11.42 -33.25 2.89
N ALA A 138 12.66 -32.80 2.70
CA ALA A 138 13.83 -33.57 3.10
C ALA A 138 13.88 -33.82 4.62
N ALA A 139 13.46 -32.84 5.43
CA ALA A 139 13.36 -33.01 6.88
C ALA A 139 12.24 -33.99 7.26
N HIS A 140 11.10 -33.97 6.57
CA HIS A 140 9.99 -34.90 6.78
C HIS A 140 10.40 -36.35 6.47
N GLU A 141 11.07 -36.59 5.35
CA GLU A 141 11.53 -37.95 4.98
C GLU A 141 12.59 -38.49 5.94
N ARG A 142 13.47 -37.65 6.50
CA ARG A 142 14.43 -38.07 7.54
C ARG A 142 13.79 -38.40 8.88
N GLY A 143 12.57 -37.91 9.13
CA GLY A 143 11.84 -38.11 10.39
C GLY A 143 10.88 -39.30 10.38
N LYS A 144 10.70 -39.97 9.22
CA LYS A 144 10.01 -41.26 9.11
C LYS A 144 10.95 -42.40 9.47
#